data_AF-A0A7R9H903-F1
#
_entry.id   AF-A0A7R9H903-F1
#
_cell.length_a   1.000
_cell.length_b   1.000
_cell.length_c   1.000
_cell.angle_alpha   90.00
_cell.angle_beta   90.00
_cell.angle_gamma   90.00
#
_symmetry.space_group_name_H-M   'P 1'
#
loop_
_entity.id
_entity.type
_entity.pdbx_description
1 polymer ?
#
loop_
_entity_poly.entity_id
_entity_poly.type
_entity_poly.pdbx_seq_one_letter_code
_entity_poly.pdbx_strand_id
1 'polypeptide(L)'
;MSDQLSINTKKTQLSDKHILKWRKMRAVKKIKKISQRKVTVIMGENELNGKHRFVADGFSQESECQVMLELSKIAAIEGDGYSGNISPHTSSERFEGVTLGRAALNYDYEFSETASQGCYLRGWKKKALNL
;
A
#
# COMPACT_ATOMS: atom_id res chain seq x y z
N MET A 1 47.99 -1.01 -3.60
CA MET A 1 46.75 -0.43 -3.00
C MET A 1 45.62 -0.29 -4.01
N SER A 2 45.91 -0.18 -5.31
CA SER A 2 44.92 -0.04 -6.40
C SER A 2 44.08 -1.29 -6.69
N ASP A 3 44.66 -2.49 -6.51
CA ASP A 3 43.96 -3.75 -6.87
C ASP A 3 42.81 -4.10 -5.92
N GLN A 4 42.96 -3.82 -4.62
CA GLN A 4 41.91 -4.03 -3.62
C GLN A 4 40.67 -3.15 -3.88
N LEU A 5 40.87 -1.91 -4.34
CA LEU A 5 39.78 -1.00 -4.69
C LEU A 5 38.98 -1.53 -5.90
N SER A 6 39.67 -2.15 -6.87
CA SER A 6 39.07 -2.75 -8.08
C SER A 6 38.27 -4.02 -7.79
N ILE A 7 38.71 -4.82 -6.81
CA ILE A 7 38.03 -6.06 -6.42
C ILE A 7 36.74 -5.75 -5.66
N ASN A 8 36.76 -4.77 -4.76
CA ASN A 8 35.57 -4.35 -4.01
C ASN A 8 34.51 -3.72 -4.93
N THR A 9 34.91 -2.87 -5.89
CA THR A 9 33.96 -2.34 -6.88
C THR A 9 33.36 -3.45 -7.75
N LYS A 10 34.14 -4.46 -8.17
CA LYS A 10 33.61 -5.62 -8.91
C LYS A 10 32.63 -6.45 -8.07
N LYS A 11 32.91 -6.67 -6.78
CA LYS A 11 32.02 -7.39 -5.86
C LYS A 11 30.71 -6.62 -5.63
N THR A 12 30.79 -5.31 -5.40
CA THR A 12 29.61 -4.45 -5.25
C THR A 12 28.77 -4.44 -6.53
N GLN A 13 29.39 -4.27 -7.71
CA GLN A 13 28.66 -4.33 -8.97
C GLN A 13 28.03 -5.70 -9.25
N LEU A 14 28.68 -6.80 -8.87
CA LEU A 14 28.11 -8.13 -9.00
C LEU A 14 26.91 -8.33 -8.05
N SER A 15 27.00 -7.79 -6.83
CA SER A 15 25.89 -7.72 -5.87
C SER A 15 24.72 -6.89 -6.41
N ASP A 16 24.99 -5.70 -6.96
CA ASP A 16 23.96 -4.81 -7.53
C ASP A 16 23.27 -5.45 -8.74
N LYS A 17 24.05 -6.09 -9.64
CA LYS A 17 23.49 -6.87 -10.75
C LYS A 17 22.63 -8.02 -10.26
N HIS A 18 23.03 -8.69 -9.19
CA HIS A 18 22.27 -9.78 -8.58
C HIS A 18 20.97 -9.27 -7.95
N ILE A 19 21.01 -8.16 -7.21
CA ILE A 19 19.82 -7.49 -6.65
C ILE A 19 18.87 -7.06 -7.76
N LEU A 20 19.37 -6.45 -8.83
CA LEU A 20 18.56 -6.03 -9.98
C LEU A 20 17.89 -7.23 -10.66
N LYS A 21 18.63 -8.33 -10.84
CA LYS A 21 18.09 -9.60 -11.36
C LYS A 21 16.96 -10.13 -10.47
N TRP A 22 17.14 -10.13 -9.15
CA TRP A 22 16.11 -10.54 -8.19
C TRP A 22 14.87 -9.63 -8.23
N ARG A 23 15.05 -8.31 -8.30
CA ARG A 23 13.94 -7.35 -8.43
C ARG A 23 13.14 -7.59 -9.71
N LYS A 24 13.83 -7.80 -10.84
CA LYS A 24 13.20 -8.12 -12.13
C LYS A 24 12.41 -9.42 -12.05
N MET A 25 12.99 -10.48 -11.46
CA MET A 25 12.31 -11.77 -11.28
C MET A 25 11.05 -11.66 -10.41
N ARG A 26 11.10 -10.89 -9.31
CA ARG A 26 9.90 -10.64 -8.47
C ARG A 26 8.82 -9.88 -9.23
N ALA A 27 9.19 -8.84 -9.98
CA ALA A 27 8.26 -8.07 -10.79
C ALA A 27 7.57 -8.94 -11.84
N VAL A 28 8.34 -9.73 -12.60
CA VAL A 28 7.81 -10.68 -13.59
C VAL A 28 6.90 -11.72 -12.94
N LYS A 29 7.27 -12.27 -11.78
CA LYS A 29 6.42 -13.23 -11.05
C LYS A 29 5.08 -12.59 -10.63
N LYS A 30 5.10 -11.34 -10.16
CA LYS A 30 3.88 -10.59 -9.83
C LYS A 30 3.02 -10.34 -11.08
N ILE A 31 3.61 -9.88 -12.19
CA ILE A 31 2.89 -9.65 -13.45
C ILE A 31 2.27 -10.96 -13.97
N LYS A 32 3.00 -12.08 -13.91
CA LYS A 32 2.47 -13.39 -14.30
C LYS A 32 1.28 -13.80 -13.44
N LYS A 33 1.34 -13.57 -12.12
CA LYS A 33 0.22 -13.83 -11.20
C LYS A 33 -1.02 -12.98 -11.55
N ILE A 34 -0.83 -11.71 -11.90
CA ILE A 34 -1.93 -10.83 -12.32
C ILE A 34 -2.48 -11.28 -13.69
N SER A 35 -1.61 -11.66 -14.63
CA SER A 35 -2.00 -12.17 -15.95
C SER A 35 -2.77 -13.49 -15.88
N GLN A 36 -2.69 -14.22 -14.77
CA GLN A 36 -3.50 -15.42 -14.53
C GLN A 36 -4.91 -15.08 -14.00
N ARG A 37 -5.17 -13.82 -13.61
CA ARG A 37 -6.51 -13.38 -13.21
C ARG A 37 -7.39 -13.26 -14.44
N LYS A 38 -8.67 -13.66 -14.30
CA LYS A 38 -9.67 -13.47 -15.34
C LYS A 38 -10.21 -12.04 -15.24
N VAL A 39 -9.50 -11.11 -15.87
CA VAL A 39 -9.95 -9.72 -15.96
C VAL A 39 -10.85 -9.57 -17.18
N THR A 40 -12.05 -9.02 -17.01
CA THR A 40 -13.02 -8.82 -18.09
C THR A 40 -13.52 -7.39 -18.11
N VAL A 41 -13.54 -6.76 -19.28
CA VAL A 41 -14.19 -5.46 -19.47
C VAL A 41 -15.71 -5.67 -19.50
N ILE A 42 -16.42 -5.01 -18.59
CA ILE A 42 -17.88 -5.14 -18.45
C ILE A 42 -18.65 -3.96 -19.05
N MET A 43 -17.99 -2.80 -19.20
CA MET A 43 -18.55 -1.61 -19.85
C MET A 43 -17.45 -0.85 -20.59
N GLY A 44 -17.74 -0.34 -21.79
CA GLY A 44 -16.84 0.42 -22.64
C GLY A 44 -17.17 1.91 -22.75
N GLU A 45 -16.58 2.56 -23.76
CA GLU A 45 -16.66 4.01 -23.98
C GLU A 45 -18.10 4.48 -24.27
N ASN A 46 -18.88 3.67 -24.99
CA ASN A 46 -20.25 3.99 -25.39
C ASN A 46 -21.19 3.98 -24.18
N GLU A 47 -21.03 3.02 -23.28
CA GLU A 47 -21.85 2.88 -22.08
C GLU A 47 -21.50 3.93 -21.01
N LEU A 48 -20.27 4.43 -21.02
CA LEU A 48 -19.74 5.36 -20.02
C LEU A 48 -19.64 6.81 -20.50
N ASN A 49 -20.13 7.12 -21.71
CA ASN A 49 -20.11 8.44 -22.33
C ASN A 49 -18.76 9.17 -22.17
N GLY A 50 -17.66 8.47 -22.46
CA GLY A 50 -16.33 9.05 -22.33
C GLY A 50 -15.26 8.27 -23.05
N LYS A 51 -14.41 9.01 -23.78
CA LYS A 51 -13.26 8.45 -24.47
C LYS A 51 -12.32 7.80 -23.45
N HIS A 52 -11.84 6.60 -23.73
CA HIS A 52 -10.93 5.84 -22.87
C HIS A 52 -11.49 5.51 -21.48
N ARG A 53 -12.82 5.57 -21.28
CA ARG A 53 -13.47 5.06 -20.07
C ARG A 53 -13.89 3.61 -20.28
N PHE A 54 -13.58 2.77 -19.31
CA PHE A 54 -14.03 1.39 -19.26
C PHE A 54 -14.16 0.95 -17.81
N VAL A 55 -15.02 -0.03 -17.55
CA VAL A 55 -15.06 -0.74 -16.27
C VAL A 55 -14.64 -2.17 -16.51
N ALA A 56 -13.78 -2.68 -15.63
CA ALA A 56 -13.25 -4.02 -15.70
C ALA A 56 -13.34 -4.71 -14.34
N ASP A 57 -13.78 -5.97 -14.37
CA ASP A 57 -13.92 -6.83 -13.21
C ASP A 57 -12.82 -7.91 -13.19
N GLY A 58 -12.52 -8.45 -12.01
CA GLY A 58 -11.53 -9.51 -11.81
C GLY A 58 -10.11 -9.03 -11.47
N PHE A 59 -9.93 -7.73 -11.21
CA PHE A 59 -8.63 -7.18 -10.78
C PHE A 59 -8.23 -7.60 -9.37
N SER A 60 -9.19 -7.77 -8.47
CA SER A 60 -8.98 -8.11 -7.06
C SER A 60 -9.88 -9.27 -6.67
N GLN A 61 -9.40 -10.10 -5.75
CA GLN A 61 -10.23 -11.13 -5.12
C GLN A 61 -11.02 -10.51 -3.96
N GLU A 62 -12.12 -11.16 -3.55
CA GLU A 62 -12.95 -10.70 -2.44
C GLU A 62 -12.14 -10.40 -1.17
N SER A 63 -11.21 -11.28 -0.79
CA SER A 63 -10.34 -11.06 0.37
C SER A 63 -9.40 -9.88 0.21
N GLU A 64 -8.89 -9.62 -0.99
CA GLU A 64 -8.06 -8.45 -1.28
C GLU A 64 -8.91 -7.16 -1.21
N CYS A 65 -10.16 -7.21 -1.67
CA CYS A 65 -11.12 -6.11 -1.54
C CYS A 65 -11.44 -5.80 -0.08
N GLN A 66 -11.66 -6.82 0.76
CA GLN A 66 -11.94 -6.64 2.19
C GLN A 66 -10.80 -5.91 2.90
N VAL A 67 -9.55 -6.34 2.66
CA VAL A 67 -8.36 -5.66 3.22
C VAL A 67 -8.26 -4.21 2.74
N MET A 68 -8.54 -3.94 1.46
CA MET A 68 -8.54 -2.56 0.95
C MET A 68 -9.65 -1.71 1.60
N LEU A 69 -10.84 -2.27 1.83
CA LEU A 69 -11.93 -1.58 2.51
C LEU A 69 -11.58 -1.27 3.98
N GLU A 70 -10.96 -2.21 4.69
CA GLU A 70 -10.47 -1.99 6.05
C GLU A 70 -9.40 -0.89 6.10
N LEU A 71 -8.43 -0.94 5.18
CA LEU A 71 -7.42 0.10 5.06
C LEU A 71 -8.04 1.47 4.80
N SER A 72 -9.04 1.55 3.91
CA SER A 72 -9.74 2.81 3.65
C SER A 72 -10.43 3.35 4.91
N LYS A 73 -11.07 2.49 5.72
CA LYS A 73 -11.73 2.94 6.95
C LYS A 73 -10.77 3.58 7.96
N ILE A 74 -9.53 3.10 8.03
CA ILE A 74 -8.55 3.59 9.02
C ILE A 74 -7.66 4.73 8.50
N ALA A 75 -7.37 4.75 7.19
CA ALA A 75 -6.33 5.61 6.62
C ALA A 75 -6.82 6.61 5.57
N ALA A 76 -8.09 6.51 5.14
CA ALA A 76 -8.61 7.37 4.09
C ALA A 76 -8.89 8.78 4.60
N ILE A 77 -8.70 9.74 3.70
CA ILE A 77 -9.03 11.15 3.92
C ILE A 77 -9.96 11.59 2.80
N GLU A 78 -11.02 12.30 3.17
CA GLU A 78 -11.99 12.88 2.23
C GLU A 78 -11.29 13.86 1.26
N GLY A 79 -11.60 13.74 -0.03
CA GLY A 79 -11.02 14.58 -1.08
C GLY A 79 -9.51 14.43 -1.29
N ASP A 80 -8.89 13.38 -0.74
CA ASP A 80 -7.47 13.10 -0.93
C ASP A 80 -7.16 12.79 -2.41
N GLY A 81 -6.21 13.53 -2.99
CA GLY A 81 -5.96 13.51 -4.44
C GLY A 81 -6.80 14.48 -5.27
N TYR A 82 -7.77 15.17 -4.65
CA TYR A 82 -8.64 16.18 -5.29
C TYR A 82 -8.60 17.53 -4.56
N SER A 83 -7.48 17.87 -3.93
CA SER A 83 -7.30 19.14 -3.19
C SER A 83 -8.37 19.39 -2.13
N GLY A 84 -8.89 18.33 -1.50
CA GLY A 84 -9.97 18.42 -0.50
C GLY A 84 -11.37 18.56 -1.11
N ASN A 85 -11.51 18.53 -2.45
CA ASN A 85 -12.82 18.43 -3.07
C ASN A 85 -13.36 17.00 -2.89
N ILE A 86 -14.41 16.89 -2.08
CA ILE A 86 -15.03 15.62 -1.71
C ILE A 86 -15.89 15.06 -2.86
N SER A 87 -16.34 15.89 -3.80
CA SER A 87 -17.29 15.52 -4.85
C SER A 87 -16.83 16.03 -6.23
N PRO A 88 -15.67 15.56 -6.74
CA PRO A 88 -14.98 16.17 -7.89
C PRO A 88 -15.66 15.96 -9.26
N HIS A 89 -16.49 14.94 -9.43
CA HIS A 89 -17.15 14.59 -10.69
C HIS A 89 -18.65 14.80 -10.64
N THR A 90 -19.31 14.52 -9.51
CA THR A 90 -20.77 14.70 -9.34
C THR A 90 -21.14 15.16 -7.93
N SER A 91 -22.23 15.91 -7.76
CA SER A 91 -22.67 16.39 -6.42
C SER A 91 -23.17 15.28 -5.48
N SER A 92 -23.45 14.10 -6.02
CA SER A 92 -24.00 12.96 -5.28
C SER A 92 -22.93 11.96 -4.83
N GLU A 93 -21.66 12.16 -5.21
CA GLU A 93 -20.57 11.28 -4.81
C GLU A 93 -19.80 11.83 -3.62
N ARG A 94 -19.05 10.94 -2.96
CA ARG A 94 -18.07 11.27 -1.93
C ARG A 94 -16.80 10.50 -2.21
N PHE A 95 -15.69 11.21 -2.36
CA PHE A 95 -14.38 10.66 -2.66
C PHE A 95 -13.52 10.63 -1.40
N GLU A 96 -12.92 9.47 -1.13
CA GLU A 96 -11.98 9.26 -0.04
C GLU A 96 -10.76 8.52 -0.60
N GLY A 97 -9.56 8.96 -0.23
CA GLY A 97 -8.31 8.42 -0.76
C GLY A 97 -7.30 8.05 0.32
N VAL A 98 -6.47 7.06 0.02
CA VAL A 98 -5.35 6.63 0.86
C VAL A 98 -4.05 6.80 0.06
N THR A 99 -3.12 7.60 0.57
CA THR A 99 -1.77 7.69 -0.02
C THR A 99 -0.92 6.48 0.36
N LEU A 100 0.08 6.13 -0.47
CA LEU A 100 1.01 5.03 -0.18
C LEU A 100 1.73 5.20 1.17
N GLY A 101 2.05 6.44 1.55
CA GLY A 101 2.66 6.74 2.85
C GLY A 101 1.73 6.42 4.02
N ARG A 102 0.46 6.85 3.96
CA ARG A 102 -0.54 6.49 4.97
C ARG A 102 -0.82 5.00 4.99
N ALA A 103 -0.87 4.35 3.82
CA ALA A 103 -1.04 2.90 3.75
C ALA A 103 0.09 2.16 4.46
N ALA A 104 1.36 2.54 4.24
CA ALA A 104 2.50 1.93 4.89
C ALA A 104 2.49 2.12 6.43
N LEU A 105 2.19 3.35 6.89
CA LEU A 105 2.11 3.65 8.32
C LEU A 105 1.00 2.87 9.03
N ASN A 106 -0.14 2.64 8.36
CA ASN A 106 -1.27 1.90 8.92
C ASN A 106 -1.07 0.38 8.83
N TYR A 107 -0.39 -0.12 7.79
CA TYR A 107 -0.03 -1.53 7.66
C TYR A 107 0.91 -2.00 8.79
N ASP A 108 1.82 -1.12 9.24
CA ASP A 108 2.70 -1.40 10.37
C ASP A 108 1.99 -1.27 11.73
N TYR A 109 0.85 -0.57 11.79
CA TYR A 109 0.12 -0.28 13.04
C TYR A 109 -0.75 -1.45 13.54
N GLU A 110 -1.20 -2.33 12.64
CA GLU A 110 -1.98 -3.54 12.98
C GLU A 110 -1.16 -4.55 13.82
N PHE A 111 0.17 -4.39 13.89
CA PHE A 111 1.03 -5.15 14.81
C PHE A 111 1.14 -4.52 16.22
N SER A 112 0.71 -3.27 16.42
CA SER A 112 0.88 -2.55 17.69
C SER A 112 -0.40 -2.39 18.52
N GLU A 113 -1.58 -2.59 17.93
CA GLU A 113 -2.84 -2.35 18.66
C GLU A 113 -3.18 -3.46 19.67
N THR A 114 -2.60 -4.66 19.53
CA THR A 114 -2.59 -5.67 20.61
C THR A 114 -1.61 -5.33 21.74
N ALA A 115 -0.71 -4.36 21.56
CA ALA A 115 0.23 -3.93 22.60
C ALA A 115 -0.28 -2.73 23.42
N SER A 116 -1.14 -1.87 22.86
CA SER A 116 -1.60 -0.66 23.58
C SER A 116 -2.73 -0.92 24.58
N GLN A 117 -3.63 -1.87 24.29
CA GLN A 117 -4.71 -2.23 25.23
C GLN A 117 -4.21 -3.06 26.43
N GLY A 118 -2.96 -3.54 26.42
CA GLY A 118 -2.31 -4.24 27.54
C GLY A 118 -1.44 -3.37 28.46
N CYS A 119 -1.15 -2.11 28.08
CA CYS A 119 -0.21 -1.26 28.83
C CYS A 119 -0.87 -0.25 29.78
N TYR A 120 -2.18 -0.02 29.70
CA TYR A 120 -2.86 0.96 30.56
C TYR A 120 -3.45 0.40 31.88
N LEU A 121 -3.35 -0.91 32.14
CA LEU A 121 -3.95 -1.56 33.31
C LEU A 121 -2.98 -2.32 34.24
N ARG A 122 -1.73 -1.88 34.36
CA ARG A 122 -0.88 -2.30 35.49
C ARG A 122 -0.36 -1.12 36.27
N GLY A 123 -1.21 -0.66 37.20
CA GLY A 123 -0.83 0.29 38.22
C GLY A 123 0.32 -0.22 39.09
N TRP A 124 1.24 0.67 39.40
CA TRP A 124 2.04 0.60 40.61
C TRP A 124 1.65 1.78 41.50
N LYS A 125 0.87 1.44 42.54
CA LYS A 125 0.53 2.30 43.67
C LYS A 125 1.74 2.33 44.62
N LYS A 126 2.04 3.54 45.12
CA LYS A 126 2.73 3.91 46.38
C LYS A 126 4.27 3.70 46.49
N LYS A 127 4.97 4.83 46.63
CA LYS A 127 5.69 5.32 47.84
C LYS A 127 6.35 6.66 47.45
N ALA A 128 5.97 7.83 47.97
CA ALA A 128 6.22 8.33 49.32
C ALA A 128 7.64 8.02 49.83
N LEU A 129 8.58 8.96 49.63
CA LEU A 129 9.55 9.49 50.61
C LEU A 129 10.80 10.07 49.91
N ASN A 130 11.05 11.35 50.23
CA ASN A 130 12.33 12.03 50.44
C ASN A 130 13.45 11.91 49.39
N LEU A 131 13.65 13.00 48.62
CA LEU A 131 14.70 14.01 48.84
C LEU A 131 14.49 15.19 47.88
#